data_AF-A0A815FXV5-F1
#
_entry.id   AF-A0A815FXV5-F1
#
_cell.length_a   1.000
_cell.length_b   1.000
_cell.length_c   1.000
_cell.angle_alpha   90.00
_cell.angle_beta   90.00
_cell.angle_gamma   90.00
#
_symmetry.space_group_name_H-M   'P 1'
#
loop_
_entity.id
_entity.type
_entity.pdbx_description
1 polymer ?
#
loop_
_entity_poly.entity_id
_entity_poly.type
_entity_poly.pdbx_seq_one_letter_code
_entity_poly.pdbx_strand_id
1 'polypeptide(L)'
;MFIYRRKLLQRHRHWKSKQKHLVRIAPTTIIDLIRHPSTKAELGFLSRGPLYIRANQSALRRRSQREKQVDKEVNDILTKIKRTMCDPSRQESSIRQNAAVSKVYLAQLQTYLLRRYMTPLSLRDHRRARRELKLIKSIRRKLRKSKLILRETDKSGVFHIGCARDYEDKAIDYRQKTGAYEELTSNPLSVIVDQVIQLLNKLQAEKKVSVSQHNKLMPKKEKIELAYLYFLPKSHKKETPLRPIINTIHAATTSISKYLDQSIQPLFVRSTTIIDGVNLLLQLHQYIAKGYFTSSTLFVTFDITNLCTMLPQEESLAILAEFLQVHHCERINGMSIDTIIQLARIVL
;
A
#
# COMPACT_ATOMS: atom_id res chain seq x y z
N MET A 1 -19.86 -0.27 5.29
CA MET A 1 -18.57 0.29 4.83
C MET A 1 -18.48 1.62 5.51
N PHE A 2 -17.90 1.62 6.69
CA PHE A 2 -17.87 2.78 7.57
C PHE A 2 -16.62 3.62 7.29
N ILE A 3 -16.77 4.94 7.38
CA ILE A 3 -15.76 5.93 7.01
C ILE A 3 -15.16 6.47 8.31
N TYR A 4 -13.84 6.33 8.49
CA TYR A 4 -13.13 6.71 9.72
C TYR A 4 -11.90 7.55 9.35
N ARG A 5 -11.68 8.69 10.03
CA ARG A 5 -10.46 9.51 9.89
C ARG A 5 -9.39 8.94 10.83
N ARG A 6 -8.28 8.46 10.29
CA ARG A 6 -7.04 8.28 11.05
C ARG A 6 -5.98 9.18 10.45
N LYS A 7 -5.21 9.82 11.32
CA LYS A 7 -4.03 10.60 10.96
C LYS A 7 -2.92 9.69 10.37
N LEU A 8 -2.27 10.18 9.34
CA LEU A 8 -2.05 9.54 8.04
C LEU A 8 -0.58 9.09 7.77
N LEU A 9 -0.41 7.94 7.05
CA LEU A 9 0.68 7.55 6.09
C LEU A 9 2.09 7.08 6.58
N GLN A 10 2.89 6.20 5.92
CA GLN A 10 2.80 5.12 4.89
C GLN A 10 4.17 4.36 4.76
N ARG A 11 4.28 3.01 4.89
CA ARG A 11 4.61 1.92 3.90
C ARG A 11 5.96 1.84 3.13
N HIS A 12 6.67 0.68 3.18
CA HIS A 12 6.84 -0.31 2.07
C HIS A 12 7.58 -1.65 2.45
N ARG A 13 7.71 -2.61 1.50
CA ARG A 13 7.87 -4.10 1.63
C ARG A 13 9.20 -4.66 1.05
N HIS A 14 9.73 -5.79 1.57
CA HIS A 14 9.96 -7.12 0.90
C HIS A 14 10.96 -8.02 1.66
N TRP A 15 10.71 -9.34 1.81
CA TRP A 15 11.66 -10.41 1.42
C TRP A 15 11.04 -11.84 1.42
N LYS A 16 11.68 -12.76 0.69
CA LYS A 16 11.35 -14.20 0.55
C LYS A 16 12.59 -15.07 0.82
N SER A 17 12.34 -16.23 1.45
CA SER A 17 13.10 -17.51 1.47
C SER A 17 14.34 -17.56 2.39
N LYS A 18 14.72 -18.64 3.08
CA LYS A 18 14.51 -20.10 3.00
C LYS A 18 14.63 -20.69 4.42
N GLN A 19 13.83 -21.70 4.77
CA GLN A 19 14.32 -22.83 5.56
C GLN A 19 13.45 -24.07 5.33
N LYS A 20 14.14 -25.19 5.09
CA LYS A 20 13.60 -26.51 4.77
C LYS A 20 13.19 -27.22 6.07
N HIS A 21 11.91 -27.18 6.39
CA HIS A 21 11.19 -28.33 6.95
C HIS A 21 9.82 -28.30 6.28
N LEU A 22 9.31 -29.48 5.93
CA LEU A 22 8.22 -29.68 4.99
C LEU A 22 6.86 -29.23 5.58
N VAL A 23 6.68 -27.93 5.78
CA VAL A 23 5.36 -27.33 5.98
C VAL A 23 4.76 -27.22 4.59
N ARG A 24 3.84 -28.14 4.26
CA ARG A 24 2.86 -27.91 3.20
C ARG A 24 2.25 -26.53 3.47
N ILE A 25 2.63 -25.54 2.66
CA ILE A 25 1.92 -24.26 2.62
C ILE A 25 0.54 -24.60 2.07
N ALA A 26 -0.39 -24.87 2.99
CA ALA A 26 -1.76 -25.11 2.62
C ALA A 26 -2.39 -23.79 2.13
N PRO A 27 -3.35 -23.89 1.20
CA PRO A 27 -3.67 -22.85 0.26
C PRO A 27 -4.92 -22.10 0.74
N THR A 28 -4.84 -20.80 1.00
CA THR A 28 -5.94 -20.00 1.60
C THR A 28 -6.49 -20.61 2.90
N THR A 29 -6.09 -20.10 4.08
CA THR A 29 -6.68 -20.55 5.34
C THR A 29 -8.16 -20.16 5.40
N ILE A 30 -9.04 -21.05 4.96
CA ILE A 30 -10.49 -20.97 5.14
C ILE A 30 -10.74 -21.44 6.58
N ILE A 31 -10.73 -20.50 7.52
CA ILE A 31 -10.78 -20.81 8.96
C ILE A 31 -12.19 -21.23 9.38
N ASP A 32 -13.23 -20.89 8.62
CA ASP A 32 -14.62 -21.18 8.99
C ASP A 32 -15.35 -21.99 7.90
N LEU A 33 -14.97 -23.26 7.73
CA LEU A 33 -15.61 -24.20 6.80
C LEU A 33 -16.93 -24.77 7.33
N ILE A 34 -17.19 -24.66 8.64
CA ILE A 34 -18.32 -25.35 9.32
C ILE A 34 -19.68 -24.85 8.78
N ARG A 35 -19.71 -23.70 8.08
CA ARG A 35 -20.94 -23.12 7.51
C ARG A 35 -20.92 -22.90 6.00
N HIS A 36 -19.93 -23.42 5.26
CA HIS A 36 -19.79 -23.09 3.84
C HIS A 36 -20.10 -24.28 2.90
N PRO A 37 -21.21 -24.23 2.13
CA PRO A 37 -21.46 -25.19 1.05
C PRO A 37 -20.65 -24.80 -0.19
N SER A 38 -19.32 -24.79 -0.10
CA SER A 38 -18.43 -24.53 -1.24
C SER A 38 -18.12 -25.83 -1.98
N THR A 39 -18.18 -25.79 -3.31
CA THR A 39 -17.76 -26.93 -4.14
C THR A 39 -16.24 -27.05 -4.15
N LYS A 40 -15.73 -28.26 -4.42
CA LYS A 40 -14.28 -28.53 -4.58
C LYS A 40 -13.61 -27.58 -5.58
N ALA A 41 -14.33 -27.19 -6.64
CA ALA A 41 -13.84 -26.24 -7.64
C ALA A 41 -13.71 -24.81 -7.07
N GLU A 42 -14.67 -24.35 -6.29
CA GLU A 42 -14.64 -23.02 -5.64
C GLU A 42 -13.52 -22.94 -4.60
N LEU A 43 -13.35 -23.98 -3.78
CA LEU A 43 -12.23 -24.07 -2.83
C LEU A 43 -10.89 -24.07 -3.59
N GLY A 44 -10.79 -24.87 -4.65
CA GLY A 44 -9.62 -24.89 -5.54
C GLY A 44 -9.28 -23.49 -6.08
N PHE A 45 -10.28 -22.74 -6.56
CA PHE A 45 -10.12 -21.39 -7.08
C PHE A 45 -9.72 -20.37 -6.00
N LEU A 46 -10.33 -20.43 -4.81
CA LEU A 46 -9.96 -19.56 -3.68
C LEU A 46 -8.54 -19.82 -3.20
N SER A 47 -8.08 -21.06 -3.34
CA SER A 47 -6.80 -21.54 -2.81
C SER A 47 -5.61 -21.29 -3.74
N ARG A 48 -5.83 -21.40 -5.06
CA ARG A 48 -4.77 -21.28 -6.09
C ARG A 48 -4.91 -20.01 -6.93
N GLY A 49 -5.98 -19.25 -6.72
CA GLY A 49 -6.37 -18.18 -7.62
C GLY A 49 -6.84 -18.71 -8.98
N PRO A 50 -7.09 -17.81 -9.95
CA PRO A 50 -7.35 -18.21 -11.33
C PRO A 50 -6.13 -18.94 -11.90
N LEU A 51 -6.32 -20.18 -12.33
CA LEU A 51 -5.27 -20.99 -12.96
C LEU A 51 -4.96 -20.50 -14.39
N TYR A 52 -5.72 -19.54 -14.91
CA TYR A 52 -5.55 -18.90 -16.20
C TYR A 52 -5.59 -17.38 -16.07
N ILE A 53 -4.42 -16.75 -16.17
CA ILE A 53 -4.31 -15.30 -16.34
C ILE A 53 -3.70 -15.08 -17.72
N ARG A 54 -4.53 -14.91 -18.76
CA ARG A 54 -4.06 -14.31 -20.02
C ARG A 54 -4.19 -12.79 -19.93
N ALA A 55 -3.30 -12.09 -20.61
CA ALA A 55 -3.37 -10.64 -20.84
C ALA A 55 -4.69 -10.17 -21.52
N ASN A 56 -5.53 -11.09 -22.01
CA ASN A 56 -6.83 -10.78 -22.62
C ASN A 56 -8.02 -11.35 -21.81
N GLN A 57 -8.05 -11.13 -20.48
CA GLN A 57 -9.26 -11.34 -19.67
C GLN A 57 -10.47 -10.54 -20.20
N SER A 58 -10.20 -9.52 -21.00
CA SER A 58 -11.11 -8.66 -21.72
C SER A 58 -11.79 -9.30 -22.93
N ALA A 59 -11.36 -10.46 -23.44
CA ALA A 59 -11.95 -11.08 -24.64
C ALA A 59 -13.45 -11.42 -24.48
N LEU A 60 -13.91 -11.58 -23.23
CA LEU A 60 -15.32 -11.77 -22.88
C LEU A 60 -16.12 -10.45 -22.80
N ARG A 61 -15.46 -9.30 -22.89
CA ARG A 61 -16.08 -7.97 -22.84
C ARG A 61 -16.56 -7.55 -24.23
N ARG A 62 -17.54 -6.65 -24.26
CA ARG A 62 -18.00 -6.02 -25.51
C ARG A 62 -16.83 -5.32 -26.19
N ARG A 63 -16.82 -5.29 -27.54
CA ARG A 63 -15.74 -4.67 -28.33
C ARG A 63 -15.42 -3.24 -27.87
N SER A 64 -16.44 -2.41 -27.65
CA SER A 64 -16.29 -1.05 -27.13
C SER A 64 -15.56 -0.95 -25.78
N GLN A 65 -15.76 -1.92 -24.88
CA GLN A 65 -15.06 -1.96 -23.59
C GLN A 65 -13.60 -2.39 -23.74
N ARG A 66 -13.29 -3.18 -24.77
CA ARG A 66 -11.93 -3.60 -25.08
C ARG A 66 -11.14 -2.45 -25.72
N GLU A 67 -11.76 -1.72 -26.64
CA GLU A 67 -11.18 -0.52 -27.26
C GLU A 67 -10.83 0.53 -26.18
N LYS A 68 -11.78 0.83 -25.27
CA LYS A 68 -11.52 1.71 -24.11
C LYS A 68 -10.35 1.25 -23.22
N GLN A 69 -10.15 -0.06 -23.07
CA GLN A 69 -9.04 -0.61 -22.28
C GLN A 69 -7.70 -0.40 -23.01
N VAL A 70 -7.67 -0.60 -24.33
CA VAL A 70 -6.49 -0.33 -25.16
C VAL A 70 -6.10 1.14 -25.05
N ASP A 71 -7.06 2.06 -25.20
CA ASP A 71 -6.78 3.50 -25.09
C ASP A 71 -6.24 3.86 -23.71
N LYS A 72 -6.79 3.27 -22.64
CA LYS A 72 -6.32 3.47 -21.28
C LYS A 72 -4.87 2.98 -21.10
N GLU A 73 -4.51 1.84 -21.65
CA GLU A 73 -3.16 1.27 -21.55
C GLU A 73 -2.14 2.04 -22.38
N VAL A 74 -2.50 2.43 -23.60
CA VAL A 74 -1.65 3.30 -24.44
C VAL A 74 -1.38 4.62 -23.70
N ASN A 75 -2.40 5.24 -23.13
CA ASN A 75 -2.26 6.49 -22.38
C ASN A 75 -1.42 6.34 -21.10
N ASP A 76 -1.56 5.22 -20.37
CA ASP A 76 -0.73 4.95 -19.19
C ASP A 76 0.75 4.74 -19.55
N ILE A 77 1.03 3.97 -20.60
CA ILE A 77 2.39 3.75 -21.11
C ILE A 77 2.98 5.09 -21.58
N LEU A 78 2.24 5.87 -22.36
CA LEU A 78 2.64 7.21 -22.79
C LEU A 78 2.99 8.12 -21.62
N THR A 79 2.14 8.13 -20.60
CA THR A 79 2.35 8.94 -19.40
C THR A 79 3.61 8.53 -18.66
N LYS A 80 3.90 7.22 -18.59
CA LYS A 80 5.13 6.69 -17.96
C LYS A 80 6.37 7.04 -18.78
N ILE A 81 6.35 6.84 -20.10
CA ILE A 81 7.46 7.20 -21.00
C ILE A 81 7.77 8.70 -20.87
N LYS A 82 6.75 9.56 -20.97
CA LYS A 82 6.92 11.01 -20.81
C LYS A 82 7.55 11.37 -19.47
N ARG A 83 7.14 10.71 -18.38
CA ARG A 83 7.73 10.93 -17.05
C ARG A 83 9.20 10.51 -16.98
N THR A 84 9.55 9.37 -17.57
CA THR A 84 10.94 8.88 -17.57
C THR A 84 11.85 9.72 -18.47
N MET A 85 11.31 10.22 -19.59
CA MET A 85 12.07 11.02 -20.57
C MET A 85 12.20 12.50 -20.16
N CYS A 86 11.28 13.02 -19.34
CA CYS A 86 11.32 14.39 -18.83
C CYS A 86 11.88 14.47 -17.40
N ASP A 87 12.58 13.44 -16.91
CA ASP A 87 13.23 13.47 -15.60
C ASP A 87 14.54 14.28 -15.70
N PRO A 88 14.61 15.50 -15.11
CA PRO A 88 15.79 16.36 -15.20
C PRO A 88 17.02 15.79 -14.49
N SER A 89 16.88 14.74 -13.68
CA SER A 89 18.00 14.05 -13.02
C SER A 89 18.73 13.04 -13.92
N ARG A 90 18.15 12.70 -15.07
CA ARG A 90 18.77 11.85 -16.10
C ARG A 90 19.16 12.72 -17.29
N GLN A 91 20.14 13.60 -17.09
CA GLN A 91 20.86 14.23 -18.20
C GLN A 91 21.69 13.16 -18.91
N GLU A 92 21.05 12.41 -19.81
CA GLU A 92 21.76 11.90 -20.98
C GLU A 92 21.29 12.70 -22.19
N SER A 93 22.27 13.38 -22.77
CA SER A 93 22.24 14.17 -23.98
C SER A 93 21.42 13.54 -25.10
N SER A 94 20.50 14.34 -25.65
CA SER A 94 20.00 14.24 -27.03
C SER A 94 19.18 13.00 -27.43
N ILE A 95 18.02 12.78 -26.81
CA ILE A 95 16.92 12.18 -27.57
C ILE A 95 16.20 13.34 -28.28
N ARG A 96 16.69 13.71 -29.48
CA ARG A 96 15.92 14.58 -30.38
C ARG A 96 14.55 13.92 -30.54
N GLN A 97 13.49 14.62 -30.14
CA GLN A 97 12.12 14.17 -30.38
C GLN A 97 11.89 14.13 -31.88
N ASN A 98 12.19 13.00 -32.52
CA ASN A 98 11.69 12.75 -33.84
C ASN A 98 10.20 12.44 -33.67
N ALA A 99 9.37 13.49 -33.74
CA ALA A 99 7.92 13.39 -33.64
C ALA A 99 7.36 12.32 -34.59
N ALA A 100 8.02 12.13 -35.74
CA ALA A 100 7.75 11.06 -36.69
C ALA A 100 8.00 9.65 -36.09
N VAL A 101 9.17 9.38 -35.51
CA VAL A 101 9.51 8.06 -34.91
C VAL A 101 8.59 7.75 -33.73
N SER A 102 8.28 8.76 -32.90
CA SER A 102 7.34 8.60 -31.78
C SER A 102 5.93 8.27 -32.28
N LYS A 103 5.45 8.93 -33.33
CA LYS A 103 4.15 8.66 -33.95
C LYS A 103 4.08 7.24 -34.55
N VAL A 104 5.15 6.79 -35.20
CA VAL A 104 5.25 5.42 -35.75
C VAL A 104 5.23 4.39 -34.62
N TYR A 105 6.02 4.56 -33.57
CA TYR A 105 6.04 3.65 -32.43
C TYR A 105 4.67 3.58 -31.72
N LEU A 106 3.99 4.71 -31.57
CA LEU A 106 2.65 4.75 -30.97
C LEU A 106 1.61 4.03 -31.81
N ALA A 107 1.63 4.23 -33.13
CA ALA A 107 0.76 3.50 -34.04
C ALA A 107 1.03 1.98 -33.98
N GLN A 108 2.30 1.57 -33.90
CA GLN A 108 2.69 0.17 -33.74
C GLN A 108 2.24 -0.41 -32.39
N LEU A 109 2.42 0.32 -31.28
CA LEU A 109 1.98 -0.08 -29.95
C LEU A 109 0.45 -0.24 -29.90
N GLN A 110 -0.29 0.74 -30.44
CA GLN A 110 -1.74 0.69 -30.50
C GLN A 110 -2.20 -0.49 -31.37
N THR A 111 -1.56 -0.73 -32.51
CA THR A 111 -1.84 -1.90 -33.36
C THR A 111 -1.57 -3.22 -32.64
N TYR A 112 -0.44 -3.32 -31.93
CA TYR A 112 -0.08 -4.50 -31.14
C TYR A 112 -1.12 -4.78 -30.05
N LEU A 113 -1.51 -3.75 -29.29
CA LEU A 113 -2.51 -3.87 -28.24
C LEU A 113 -3.88 -4.19 -28.84
N LEU A 114 -4.33 -3.49 -29.89
CA LEU A 114 -5.57 -3.83 -30.60
C LEU A 114 -5.57 -5.28 -31.05
N ARG A 115 -4.51 -5.75 -31.71
CA ARG A 115 -4.37 -7.16 -32.11
C ARG A 115 -4.47 -8.07 -30.88
N ARG A 116 -3.76 -7.77 -29.81
CA ARG A 116 -3.77 -8.57 -28.56
C ARG A 116 -5.16 -8.67 -27.93
N TYR A 117 -5.91 -7.58 -27.89
CA TYR A 117 -7.24 -7.46 -27.29
C TYR A 117 -8.37 -7.97 -28.21
N MET A 118 -8.18 -7.86 -29.53
CA MET A 118 -9.17 -8.25 -30.54
C MET A 118 -9.04 -9.70 -31.01
N THR A 119 -7.86 -10.32 -30.90
CA THR A 119 -7.65 -11.72 -31.27
C THR A 119 -8.65 -12.63 -30.54
N PRO A 120 -9.49 -13.38 -31.26
CA PRO A 120 -10.42 -14.32 -30.65
C PRO A 120 -9.71 -15.35 -29.78
N LEU A 121 -10.36 -15.76 -28.68
CA LEU A 121 -9.86 -16.88 -27.89
C LEU A 121 -10.07 -18.20 -28.63
N SER A 122 -9.14 -19.14 -28.45
CA SER A 122 -9.40 -20.53 -28.83
C SER A 122 -10.64 -21.05 -28.09
N LEU A 123 -11.35 -22.02 -28.66
CA LEU A 123 -12.54 -22.61 -28.03
C LEU A 123 -12.25 -23.13 -26.62
N ARG A 124 -11.06 -23.74 -26.42
CA ARG A 124 -10.58 -24.23 -25.12
C ARG A 124 -10.45 -23.10 -24.10
N ASP A 125 -9.80 -22.01 -24.47
CA ASP A 125 -9.57 -20.85 -23.60
C ASP A 125 -10.88 -20.12 -23.28
N HIS A 126 -11.77 -19.99 -24.27
CA HIS A 126 -13.08 -19.39 -24.08
C HIS A 126 -13.95 -20.17 -23.10
N ARG A 127 -13.96 -21.51 -23.22
CA ARG A 127 -14.63 -22.39 -22.26
C ARG A 127 -14.05 -22.25 -20.85
N ARG A 128 -12.71 -22.17 -20.74
CA ARG A 128 -12.01 -21.98 -19.45
C ARG A 128 -12.37 -20.65 -18.79
N ALA A 129 -12.27 -19.54 -19.53
CA ALA A 129 -12.59 -18.20 -19.03
C ALA A 129 -14.06 -18.09 -18.58
N ARG A 130 -15.00 -18.66 -19.35
CA ARG A 130 -16.42 -18.73 -18.94
C ARG A 130 -16.63 -19.54 -17.67
N ARG A 131 -15.93 -20.67 -17.49
CA ARG A 131 -16.00 -21.48 -16.27
C ARG A 131 -15.50 -20.71 -15.05
N GLU A 132 -14.35 -20.05 -15.15
CA GLU A 132 -13.79 -19.23 -14.05
C GLU A 132 -14.70 -18.05 -13.70
N LEU A 133 -15.27 -17.37 -14.70
CA LEU A 133 -16.25 -16.30 -14.46
C LEU A 133 -17.51 -16.82 -13.75
N LYS A 134 -18.01 -18.01 -14.13
CA LYS A 134 -19.12 -18.68 -13.44
C LYS A 134 -18.76 -19.01 -11.98
N LEU A 135 -17.54 -19.48 -11.73
CA LEU A 135 -17.03 -19.73 -10.37
C LEU A 135 -17.00 -18.45 -9.54
N ILE A 136 -16.41 -17.36 -10.05
CA ILE A 136 -16.34 -16.07 -9.36
C ILE A 136 -17.75 -15.58 -9.00
N LYS A 137 -18.69 -15.64 -9.95
CA LYS A 137 -20.09 -15.27 -9.72
C LYS A 137 -20.73 -16.14 -8.64
N SER A 138 -20.45 -17.46 -8.65
CA SER A 138 -20.95 -18.40 -7.65
C SER A 138 -20.42 -18.10 -6.25
N ILE A 139 -19.10 -17.94 -6.10
CA ILE A 139 -18.43 -17.58 -4.84
C ILE A 139 -19.02 -16.28 -4.29
N ARG A 140 -19.09 -15.22 -5.10
CA ARG A 140 -19.67 -13.93 -4.68
C ARG A 140 -21.10 -14.06 -4.19
N ARG A 141 -21.92 -14.87 -4.87
CA ARG A 141 -23.31 -15.11 -4.47
C ARG A 141 -23.38 -15.83 -3.12
N LYS A 142 -22.55 -16.86 -2.91
CA LYS A 142 -22.51 -17.63 -1.66
C LYS A 142 -22.03 -16.77 -0.49
N LEU A 143 -20.95 -16.00 -0.67
CA LEU A 143 -20.46 -15.07 0.36
C LEU A 143 -21.57 -14.09 0.80
N ARG A 144 -22.32 -13.52 -0.15
CA ARG A 144 -23.45 -12.63 0.16
C ARG A 144 -24.58 -13.35 0.89
N LYS A 145 -25.05 -14.49 0.36
CA LYS A 145 -26.17 -15.26 0.95
C LYS A 145 -25.86 -15.73 2.36
N SER A 146 -24.62 -16.16 2.60
CA SER A 146 -24.16 -16.69 3.89
C SER A 146 -23.62 -15.60 4.83
N LYS A 147 -23.68 -14.31 4.45
CA LYS A 147 -23.16 -13.18 5.24
C LYS A 147 -21.69 -13.38 5.67
N LEU A 148 -20.86 -13.81 4.73
CA LEU A 148 -19.44 -14.07 4.93
C LEU A 148 -18.59 -12.94 4.34
N ILE A 149 -17.45 -12.68 4.98
CA ILE A 149 -16.45 -11.72 4.52
C ILE A 149 -15.22 -12.47 3.99
N LEU A 150 -14.67 -11.98 2.87
CA LEU A 150 -13.39 -12.43 2.31
C LEU A 150 -12.37 -11.31 2.47
N ARG A 151 -11.28 -11.54 3.20
CA ARG A 151 -10.21 -10.57 3.45
C ARG A 151 -8.83 -11.16 3.24
N GLU A 152 -7.87 -10.35 2.84
CA GLU A 152 -6.46 -10.71 2.95
C GLU A 152 -6.07 -10.83 4.43
N THR A 153 -5.09 -11.68 4.74
CA THR A 153 -4.55 -11.82 6.09
C THR A 153 -3.30 -10.97 6.27
N ASP A 154 -3.00 -10.59 7.52
CA ASP A 154 -1.89 -9.68 7.86
C ASP A 154 -0.49 -10.21 7.50
N LYS A 155 -0.21 -11.51 7.70
CA LYS A 155 1.15 -12.09 7.57
C LYS A 155 1.27 -13.36 6.74
N SER A 156 0.16 -14.05 6.48
CA SER A 156 0.19 -15.41 5.92
C SER A 156 -0.01 -15.45 4.40
N GLY A 157 -0.23 -14.31 3.73
CA GLY A 157 -0.42 -14.24 2.28
C GLY A 157 -1.63 -15.05 1.78
N VAL A 158 -2.52 -15.45 2.69
CA VAL A 158 -3.75 -16.19 2.40
C VAL A 158 -4.98 -15.30 2.57
N PHE A 159 -6.11 -15.73 2.02
CA PHE A 159 -7.39 -15.13 2.36
C PHE A 159 -8.00 -15.77 3.61
N HIS A 160 -8.70 -14.95 4.37
CA HIS A 160 -9.59 -15.33 5.44
C HIS A 160 -11.04 -15.26 4.94
N ILE A 161 -11.81 -16.31 5.21
CA ILE A 161 -13.26 -16.34 5.04
C ILE A 161 -13.87 -16.58 6.41
N GLY A 162 -14.74 -15.67 6.85
CA GLY A 162 -15.38 -15.72 8.16
C GLY A 162 -16.73 -14.99 8.19
N CYS A 163 -17.41 -15.06 9.34
CA CYS A 163 -18.68 -14.36 9.55
C CYS A 163 -18.51 -12.84 9.48
N ALA A 164 -19.37 -12.15 8.70
CA ALA A 164 -19.32 -10.70 8.60
C ALA A 164 -19.69 -9.98 9.91
N ARG A 165 -20.55 -10.58 10.75
CA ARG A 165 -20.90 -10.04 12.07
C ARG A 165 -19.72 -10.11 13.04
N ASP A 166 -19.11 -11.28 13.19
CA ASP A 166 -17.90 -11.46 14.04
C ASP A 166 -16.78 -10.49 13.66
N TYR A 167 -16.57 -10.26 12.36
CA TYR A 167 -15.61 -9.27 11.89
C TYR A 167 -15.98 -7.84 12.31
N GLU A 168 -17.26 -7.47 12.26
CA GLU A 168 -17.73 -6.14 12.66
C GLU A 168 -17.68 -5.97 14.18
N ASP A 169 -18.10 -6.97 14.94
CA ASP A 169 -18.08 -6.98 16.40
C ASP A 169 -16.62 -6.81 16.89
N LYS A 170 -15.67 -7.59 16.35
CA LYS A 170 -14.24 -7.42 16.64
C LYS A 170 -13.70 -6.04 16.26
N ALA A 171 -14.23 -5.41 15.22
CA ALA A 171 -13.84 -4.07 14.82
C ALA A 171 -14.38 -3.02 15.79
N ILE A 172 -15.63 -3.16 16.25
CA ILE A 172 -16.25 -2.32 17.28
C ILE A 172 -15.49 -2.45 18.60
N ASP A 173 -15.25 -3.68 19.06
CA ASP A 173 -14.50 -3.98 20.28
C ASP A 173 -13.11 -3.35 20.26
N TYR A 174 -12.41 -3.44 19.12
CA TYR A 174 -11.10 -2.80 18.96
C TYR A 174 -11.20 -1.28 19.17
N ARG A 175 -12.20 -0.62 18.58
CA ARG A 175 -12.37 0.83 18.70
C ARG A 175 -12.66 1.22 20.14
N GLN A 176 -13.62 0.55 20.78
CA GLN A 176 -14.01 0.82 22.17
C GLN A 176 -12.85 0.58 23.14
N LYS A 177 -12.11 -0.53 22.97
CA LYS A 177 -10.99 -0.87 23.83
C LYS A 177 -9.82 0.12 23.72
N THR A 178 -9.54 0.63 22.53
CA THR A 178 -8.35 1.46 22.28
C THR A 178 -8.61 2.96 22.29
N GLY A 179 -9.86 3.39 22.10
CA GLY A 179 -10.20 4.81 21.91
C GLY A 179 -9.50 5.46 20.70
N ALA A 180 -8.83 4.68 19.85
CA ALA A 180 -7.92 5.21 18.83
C ALA A 180 -8.64 5.74 17.58
N TYR A 181 -9.92 5.38 17.39
CA TYR A 181 -10.72 5.74 16.20
C TYR A 181 -12.16 6.07 16.57
N GLU A 182 -12.70 7.08 15.89
CA GLU A 182 -14.10 7.49 15.97
C GLU A 182 -14.76 7.46 14.58
N GLU A 183 -16.04 7.10 14.56
CA GLU A 183 -16.84 7.08 13.35
C GLU A 183 -17.15 8.48 12.86
N LEU A 184 -16.95 8.73 11.57
CA LEU A 184 -17.29 10.02 11.00
C LEU A 184 -18.79 10.10 10.70
N THR A 185 -19.40 11.21 11.10
CA THR A 185 -20.81 11.52 10.80
C THR A 185 -21.01 12.04 9.38
N SER A 186 -19.96 12.58 8.76
CA SER A 186 -20.00 13.13 7.40
C SER A 186 -18.66 12.91 6.69
N ASN A 187 -18.60 13.23 5.39
CA ASN A 187 -17.39 13.11 4.58
C ASN A 187 -16.54 14.40 4.66
N PRO A 188 -15.40 14.43 5.39
CA PRO A 188 -14.59 15.64 5.55
C PRO A 188 -13.59 15.87 4.40
N LEU A 189 -13.73 15.16 3.26
CA LEU A 189 -12.70 15.17 2.22
C LEU A 189 -12.37 16.56 1.70
N SER A 190 -13.39 17.38 1.39
CA SER A 190 -13.19 18.75 0.91
C SER A 190 -12.44 19.59 1.94
N VAL A 191 -12.88 19.57 3.20
CA VAL A 191 -12.27 20.31 4.31
C VAL A 191 -10.79 19.94 4.48
N ILE A 192 -10.45 18.65 4.46
CA ILE A 192 -9.07 18.18 4.59
C ILE A 192 -8.23 18.62 3.39
N VAL A 193 -8.78 18.54 2.17
CA VAL A 193 -8.08 18.99 0.95
C VAL A 193 -7.81 20.49 1.02
N ASP A 194 -8.80 21.28 1.41
CA ASP A 194 -8.68 22.73 1.54
C ASP A 194 -7.64 23.11 2.60
N GLN A 195 -7.63 22.44 3.76
CA GLN A 195 -6.60 22.63 4.80
C GLN A 195 -5.19 22.38 4.27
N VAL A 196 -4.99 21.29 3.51
CA VAL A 196 -3.69 20.97 2.90
C VAL A 196 -3.28 22.03 1.89
N ILE A 197 -4.18 22.44 1.01
CA ILE A 197 -3.90 23.45 -0.02
C ILE A 197 -3.58 24.81 0.64
N GLN A 198 -4.36 25.22 1.63
CA GLN A 198 -4.16 26.47 2.36
C GLN A 198 -2.80 26.49 3.07
N LEU A 199 -2.43 25.41 3.77
CA LEU A 199 -1.13 25.31 4.43
C LEU A 199 0.02 25.45 3.41
N LEU A 200 -0.03 24.69 2.31
CA LEU A 200 1.04 24.71 1.32
C LEU A 200 1.16 26.08 0.62
N ASN A 201 0.03 26.72 0.28
CA ASN A 201 0.01 28.07 -0.30
C ASN A 201 0.58 29.11 0.67
N LYS A 202 0.22 29.03 1.96
CA LYS A 202 0.77 29.89 3.01
C LYS A 202 2.29 29.73 3.10
N LEU A 203 2.79 28.50 3.19
CA LEU A 203 4.23 28.23 3.28
C LEU A 203 5.00 28.73 2.04
N GLN A 204 4.39 28.67 0.85
CA GLN A 204 5.00 29.19 -0.37
C GLN A 204 5.03 30.73 -0.38
N ALA A 205 3.93 31.38 0.02
CA ALA A 205 3.85 32.84 0.11
C ALA A 205 4.89 33.40 1.10
N GLU A 206 5.11 32.72 2.21
CA GLU A 206 6.14 33.02 3.22
C GLU A 206 7.56 32.62 2.79
N LYS A 207 7.75 32.10 1.57
CA LYS A 207 9.02 31.59 1.02
C LYS A 207 9.69 30.50 1.88
N LYS A 208 8.90 29.79 2.71
CA LYS A 208 9.36 28.65 3.53
C LYS A 208 9.50 27.36 2.73
N VAL A 209 8.82 27.28 1.59
CA VAL A 209 8.97 26.21 0.59
C VAL A 209 9.17 26.81 -0.79
N SER A 210 10.07 26.21 -1.58
CA SER A 210 10.28 26.61 -2.97
C SER A 210 9.08 26.24 -3.86
N VAL A 211 8.96 26.88 -5.03
CA VAL A 211 7.93 26.56 -6.03
C VAL A 211 7.97 25.08 -6.43
N SER A 212 9.17 24.50 -6.58
CA SER A 212 9.33 23.08 -6.91
C SER A 212 8.82 22.17 -5.78
N GLN A 213 9.13 22.50 -4.53
CA GLN A 213 8.62 21.75 -3.37
C GLN A 213 7.11 21.86 -3.26
N HIS A 214 6.55 23.05 -3.36
CA HIS A 214 5.10 23.28 -3.37
C HIS A 214 4.40 22.40 -4.42
N ASN A 215 4.85 22.43 -5.67
CA ASN A 215 4.30 21.63 -6.75
C ASN A 215 4.39 20.11 -6.49
N LYS A 216 5.46 19.65 -5.83
CA LYS A 216 5.63 18.23 -5.45
C LYS A 216 4.70 17.83 -4.30
N LEU A 217 4.50 18.72 -3.33
CA LEU A 217 3.69 18.49 -2.13
C LEU A 217 2.19 18.59 -2.41
N MET A 218 1.80 19.35 -3.44
CA MET A 218 0.40 19.58 -3.79
C MET A 218 -0.36 18.28 -4.09
N PRO A 219 -1.59 18.13 -3.56
CA PRO A 219 -2.40 16.95 -3.79
C PRO A 219 -2.98 16.96 -5.22
N LYS A 220 -3.04 15.77 -5.85
CA LYS A 220 -3.52 15.62 -7.23
C LYS A 220 -5.03 15.44 -7.26
N LYS A 221 -5.77 16.53 -7.48
CA LYS A 221 -7.24 16.61 -7.35
C LYS A 221 -8.00 15.46 -8.00
N GLU A 222 -7.55 14.95 -9.13
CA GLU A 222 -8.24 13.89 -9.89
C GLU A 222 -8.14 12.50 -9.25
N LYS A 223 -7.28 12.33 -8.25
CA LYS A 223 -6.97 11.04 -7.61
C LYS A 223 -7.14 11.05 -6.11
N ILE A 224 -7.66 12.13 -5.53
CA ILE A 224 -7.79 12.24 -4.08
C ILE A 224 -8.96 11.37 -3.60
N GLU A 225 -8.71 10.58 -2.56
CA GLU A 225 -9.72 9.78 -1.87
C GLU A 225 -9.61 10.02 -0.37
N LEU A 226 -10.74 9.92 0.33
CA LEU A 226 -10.74 9.97 1.79
C LEU A 226 -10.06 8.73 2.36
N ALA A 227 -9.16 8.94 3.32
CA ALA A 227 -8.54 7.85 4.06
C ALA A 227 -9.59 7.06 4.83
N TYR A 228 -9.46 5.73 4.86
CA TYR A 228 -10.43 4.88 5.55
C TYR A 228 -9.77 3.75 6.33
N LEU A 229 -10.36 3.41 7.46
CA LEU A 229 -9.97 2.28 8.30
C LEU A 229 -10.58 0.98 7.77
N TYR A 230 -9.78 -0.06 7.71
CA TYR A 230 -10.23 -1.43 7.53
C TYR A 230 -9.38 -2.36 8.38
N PHE A 231 -9.80 -3.61 8.52
CA PHE A 231 -9.12 -4.57 9.39
C PHE A 231 -8.64 -5.79 8.62
N LEU A 232 -7.44 -6.26 8.97
CA LEU A 232 -6.85 -7.49 8.46
C LEU A 232 -6.90 -8.58 9.54
N PRO A 233 -7.48 -9.75 9.26
CA PRO A 233 -7.45 -10.89 10.16
C PRO A 233 -6.02 -11.40 10.42
N LYS A 234 -5.67 -11.58 11.69
CA LYS A 234 -4.41 -12.21 12.14
C LYS A 234 -4.64 -13.72 12.32
N SER A 235 -4.80 -14.42 11.20
CA SER A 235 -5.01 -15.89 11.12
C SER A 235 -3.96 -16.75 11.84
N HIS A 236 -2.78 -16.19 12.13
CA HIS A 236 -1.70 -16.85 12.85
C HIS A 236 -1.81 -16.71 14.38
N LYS A 237 -2.88 -16.11 14.89
CA LYS A 237 -3.17 -15.96 16.32
C LYS A 237 -4.50 -16.61 16.67
N LYS A 238 -4.61 -17.14 17.89
CA LYS A 238 -5.86 -17.71 18.44
C LYS A 238 -6.99 -16.66 18.37
N GLU A 239 -8.22 -17.10 18.10
CA GLU A 239 -9.41 -16.26 17.88
C GLU A 239 -9.36 -15.32 16.66
N THR A 240 -8.29 -15.36 15.87
CA THR A 240 -8.11 -14.54 14.66
C THR A 240 -8.42 -13.04 14.93
N PRO A 241 -7.68 -12.38 15.84
CA PRO A 241 -7.89 -10.97 16.14
C PRO A 241 -7.63 -10.10 14.91
N LEU A 242 -8.19 -8.90 14.92
CA LEU A 242 -8.09 -7.96 13.82
C LEU A 242 -6.88 -7.01 13.97
N ARG A 243 -6.27 -6.64 12.85
CA ARG A 243 -5.27 -5.57 12.76
C ARG A 243 -5.88 -4.35 12.07
N PRO A 244 -5.94 -3.17 12.71
CA PRO A 244 -6.39 -1.96 12.03
C PRO A 244 -5.38 -1.49 11.00
N ILE A 245 -5.85 -1.16 9.81
CA ILE A 245 -5.07 -0.56 8.71
C ILE A 245 -5.82 0.66 8.20
N ILE A 246 -5.14 1.80 8.11
CA ILE A 246 -5.66 2.91 7.30
C ILE A 246 -5.20 2.72 5.86
N ASN A 247 -6.13 2.82 4.92
CA ASN A 247 -5.76 3.10 3.54
C ASN A 247 -5.61 4.61 3.33
N THR A 248 -4.45 4.99 2.81
CA THR A 248 -4.05 6.38 2.66
C THR A 248 -3.40 6.65 1.30
N ILE A 249 -3.41 5.66 0.38
CA ILE A 249 -2.67 5.70 -0.91
C ILE A 249 -3.00 6.94 -1.74
N HIS A 250 -4.20 7.46 -1.57
CA HIS A 250 -4.79 8.55 -2.33
C HIS A 250 -5.24 9.71 -1.44
N ALA A 251 -4.80 9.76 -0.18
CA ALA A 251 -5.15 10.85 0.72
C ALA A 251 -4.48 12.17 0.32
N ALA A 252 -5.08 13.30 0.68
CA ALA A 252 -4.56 14.64 0.40
C ALA A 252 -3.13 14.87 0.92
N THR A 253 -2.75 14.21 2.02
CA THR A 253 -1.43 14.35 2.66
C THR A 253 -0.37 13.37 2.13
N THR A 254 -0.71 12.52 1.15
CA THR A 254 0.18 11.43 0.65
C THR A 254 1.53 11.96 0.17
N SER A 255 1.52 13.04 -0.61
CA SER A 255 2.75 13.63 -1.13
C SER A 255 3.62 14.22 0.00
N ILE A 256 2.99 14.84 1.01
CA ILE A 256 3.66 15.41 2.17
C ILE A 256 4.34 14.32 2.99
N SER A 257 3.61 13.25 3.34
CA SER A 257 4.19 12.14 4.11
C SER A 257 5.38 11.49 3.40
N LYS A 258 5.28 11.26 2.08
CA LYS A 258 6.40 10.71 1.30
C LYS A 258 7.61 11.64 1.30
N TYR A 259 7.37 12.94 1.19
CA TYR A 259 8.44 13.93 1.23
C TYR A 259 9.13 13.94 2.59
N LEU A 260 8.36 13.93 3.69
CA LEU A 260 8.89 13.89 5.05
C LEU A 260 9.68 12.59 5.29
N ASP A 261 9.15 11.44 4.91
CA ASP A 261 9.82 10.14 5.02
C ASP A 261 11.17 10.17 4.31
N GLN A 262 11.20 10.56 3.03
CA GLN A 262 12.45 10.68 2.26
C GLN A 262 13.44 11.70 2.84
N SER A 263 12.94 12.75 3.49
CA SER A 263 13.80 13.82 4.03
C SER A 263 14.38 13.46 5.40
N ILE A 264 13.63 12.72 6.23
CA ILE A 264 14.00 12.45 7.62
C ILE A 264 14.63 11.06 7.76
N GLN A 265 14.22 10.06 6.95
CA GLN A 265 14.75 8.69 7.01
C GLN A 265 16.28 8.60 7.07
N PRO A 266 17.07 9.37 6.29
CA PRO A 266 18.53 9.31 6.34
C PRO A 266 19.13 9.65 7.71
N LEU A 267 18.41 10.39 8.55
CA LEU A 267 18.88 10.83 9.87
C LEU A 267 18.75 9.73 10.93
N PHE A 268 17.88 8.74 10.73
CA PHE A 268 17.57 7.69 11.71
C PHE A 268 18.59 6.55 11.79
N VAL A 269 19.54 6.47 10.85
CA VAL A 269 20.52 5.39 10.82
C VAL A 269 21.63 5.66 11.85
N ARG A 270 21.50 5.04 13.03
CA ARG A 270 22.51 5.05 14.10
C ARG A 270 23.19 3.69 14.20
N SER A 271 24.31 3.63 14.92
CA SER A 271 25.03 2.37 15.19
C SER A 271 24.20 1.32 15.91
N THR A 272 23.15 1.73 16.64
CA THR A 272 22.23 0.84 17.36
C THR A 272 21.00 0.45 16.55
N THR A 273 20.81 1.01 15.35
CA THR A 273 19.63 0.73 14.51
C THR A 273 19.85 -0.54 13.72
N ILE A 274 18.98 -1.54 13.92
CA ILE A 274 18.91 -2.74 13.08
C ILE A 274 17.94 -2.46 11.95
N ILE A 275 18.46 -2.40 10.72
CA ILE A 275 17.67 -2.02 9.54
C ILE A 275 16.86 -3.21 9.02
N ASP A 276 17.47 -4.39 8.98
CA ASP A 276 16.86 -5.63 8.53
C ASP A 276 17.58 -6.87 9.12
N GLY A 277 17.13 -8.07 8.73
CA GLY A 277 17.72 -9.31 9.20
C GLY A 277 19.15 -9.56 8.71
N VAL A 278 19.54 -9.02 7.55
CA VAL A 278 20.91 -9.17 7.04
C VAL A 278 21.84 -8.28 7.84
N ASN A 279 21.44 -7.03 8.07
CA ASN A 279 22.15 -6.09 8.91
C ASN A 279 22.31 -6.64 10.34
N LEU A 280 21.26 -7.25 10.92
CA LEU A 280 21.36 -7.94 12.21
C LEU A 280 22.41 -9.04 12.20
N LEU A 281 22.40 -9.92 11.19
CA LEU A 281 23.36 -11.03 11.09
C LEU A 281 24.80 -10.52 10.94
N LEU A 282 25.02 -9.46 10.16
CA LEU A 282 26.33 -8.82 10.03
C LEU A 282 26.81 -8.22 11.35
N GLN A 283 25.93 -7.51 12.08
CA GLN A 283 26.26 -6.96 13.40
C GLN A 283 26.57 -8.07 14.41
N LEU A 284 25.80 -9.17 14.41
CA LEU A 284 26.06 -10.34 15.25
C LEU A 284 27.39 -11.02 14.90
N HIS A 285 27.73 -11.15 13.62
CA HIS A 285 29.04 -11.68 13.20
C HIS A 285 30.19 -10.83 13.73
N GLN A 286 30.07 -9.51 13.69
CA GLN A 286 31.07 -8.61 14.26
C GLN A 286 31.14 -8.73 15.79
N TYR A 287 29.99 -8.88 16.45
CA TYR A 287 29.91 -9.10 17.89
C TYR A 287 30.62 -10.39 18.31
N ILE A 288 30.44 -11.47 17.53
CA ILE A 288 31.15 -12.75 17.71
C ILE A 288 32.66 -12.57 17.44
N ALA A 289 33.05 -11.93 16.34
CA ALA A 289 34.46 -11.73 15.99
C ALA A 289 35.24 -10.90 17.03
N LYS A 290 34.55 -10.03 17.77
CA LYS A 290 35.11 -9.25 18.89
C LYS A 290 35.21 -10.06 20.20
N GLY A 291 34.78 -11.32 20.22
CA GLY A 291 34.79 -12.17 21.42
C GLY A 291 33.71 -11.82 22.45
N TYR A 292 32.74 -10.96 22.11
CA TYR A 292 31.68 -10.56 23.04
C TYR A 292 30.59 -11.63 23.19
N PHE A 293 30.55 -12.59 22.26
CA PHE A 293 29.64 -13.72 22.32
C PHE A 293 30.21 -14.83 23.21
N THR A 294 29.73 -14.91 24.45
CA THR A 294 30.21 -15.86 25.47
C THR A 294 29.09 -16.78 25.93
N SER A 295 29.42 -17.81 26.72
CA SER A 295 28.44 -18.68 27.36
C SER A 295 27.49 -17.94 28.32
N SER A 296 27.87 -16.73 28.76
CA SER A 296 27.03 -15.87 29.62
C SER A 296 26.13 -14.91 28.84
N THR A 297 26.23 -14.85 27.51
CA THR A 297 25.46 -13.92 26.68
C THR A 297 23.98 -14.34 26.65
N LEU A 298 23.10 -13.42 27.07
CA LEU A 298 21.65 -13.62 27.04
C LEU A 298 21.01 -12.86 25.87
N PHE A 299 20.10 -13.52 25.16
CA PHE A 299 19.24 -12.87 24.19
C PHE A 299 17.93 -12.49 24.83
N VAL A 300 17.63 -11.19 24.86
CA VAL A 300 16.39 -10.65 25.40
C VAL A 300 15.59 -10.02 24.26
N THR A 301 14.32 -10.40 24.14
CA THR A 301 13.42 -9.86 23.12
C THR A 301 12.19 -9.25 23.77
N PHE A 302 11.84 -8.03 23.35
CA PHE A 302 10.62 -7.34 23.78
C PHE A 302 9.74 -7.09 22.56
N ASP A 303 8.42 -7.32 22.66
CA ASP A 303 7.44 -6.98 21.64
C ASP A 303 6.54 -5.85 22.13
N ILE A 304 6.59 -4.70 21.47
CA ILE A 304 5.72 -3.56 21.81
C ILE A 304 4.39 -3.74 21.10
N THR A 305 3.33 -3.97 21.88
CA THR A 305 1.98 -4.08 21.34
C THR A 305 1.38 -2.73 20.99
N ASN A 306 0.67 -2.63 19.87
CA ASN A 306 -0.14 -1.47 19.49
C ASN A 306 0.60 -0.12 19.43
N LEU A 307 1.92 -0.12 19.24
CA LEU A 307 2.77 1.08 19.21
C LEU A 307 2.14 2.23 18.39
N CYS A 308 1.76 1.97 17.13
CA CYS A 308 1.23 3.00 16.24
C CYS A 308 -0.12 3.62 16.66
N THR A 309 -0.84 3.01 17.59
CA THR A 309 -2.12 3.56 18.09
C THR A 309 -2.01 4.20 19.46
N MET A 310 -0.90 4.01 20.16
CA MET A 310 -0.70 4.48 21.54
C MET A 310 0.25 5.68 21.62
N LEU A 311 0.91 6.08 20.52
CA LEU A 311 1.81 7.22 20.51
C LEU A 311 1.03 8.55 20.52
N PRO A 312 1.23 9.42 21.54
CA PRO A 312 0.61 10.74 21.58
C PRO A 312 1.17 11.65 20.49
N GLN A 313 0.29 12.33 19.76
CA GLN A 313 0.68 13.07 18.55
C GLN A 313 1.53 14.30 18.85
N GLU A 314 1.14 15.13 19.82
CA GLU A 314 1.89 16.34 20.16
C GLU A 314 3.26 16.00 20.79
N GLU A 315 3.34 14.96 21.63
CA GLU A 315 4.62 14.47 22.15
C GLU A 315 5.51 13.93 21.02
N SER A 316 4.94 13.20 20.06
CA SER A 316 5.69 12.71 18.90
C SER A 316 6.24 13.85 18.03
N LEU A 317 5.50 14.94 17.88
CA LEU A 317 5.96 16.14 17.17
C LEU A 317 7.07 16.86 17.95
N ALA A 318 6.98 16.93 19.28
CA ALA A 318 8.02 17.51 20.13
C ALA A 318 9.32 16.70 20.05
N ILE A 319 9.23 15.37 20.16
CA ILE A 319 10.38 14.46 20.01
C ILE A 319 11.00 14.59 18.62
N LEU A 320 10.19 14.72 17.57
CA LEU A 320 10.71 14.97 16.23
C LEU A 320 11.48 16.30 16.16
N ALA A 321 10.96 17.36 16.75
CA ALA A 321 11.63 18.67 16.76
C ALA A 321 12.98 18.59 17.48
N GLU A 322 13.02 17.99 18.68
CA GLU A 322 14.24 17.77 19.45
C GLU A 322 15.25 16.90 18.68
N PHE A 323 14.80 15.81 18.08
CA PHE A 323 15.63 14.94 17.24
C PHE A 323 16.31 15.73 16.10
N LEU A 324 15.57 16.58 15.40
CA LEU A 324 16.12 17.38 14.31
C LEU A 324 17.14 18.43 14.80
N GLN A 325 16.95 18.99 16.00
CA GLN A 325 17.89 19.92 16.62
C GLN A 325 19.22 19.23 16.99
N VAL A 326 19.15 18.05 17.63
CA VAL A 326 20.33 17.26 18.04
C VAL A 326 21.18 16.84 16.84
N HIS A 327 20.55 16.57 15.70
CA HIS A 327 21.27 16.24 14.47
C HIS A 327 21.82 17.47 13.72
N HIS A 328 21.87 18.65 14.38
CA HIS A 328 22.33 19.93 13.84
C HIS A 328 21.70 20.30 12.48
N CYS A 329 20.49 19.83 12.23
CA CYS A 329 19.77 20.06 11.00
C CYS A 329 18.96 21.36 11.13
N GLU A 330 19.62 22.52 11.09
CA GLU A 330 18.90 23.81 11.07
C GLU A 330 17.91 23.91 9.91
N ARG A 331 18.26 23.26 8.79
CA ARG A 331 17.40 23.11 7.61
C ARG A 331 17.48 21.72 7.00
N ILE A 332 16.33 21.18 6.62
CA ILE A 332 16.23 19.93 5.86
C ILE A 332 15.70 20.27 4.47
N ASN A 333 16.52 20.01 3.45
CA ASN A 333 16.19 20.36 2.07
C ASN A 333 15.76 21.83 1.90
N GLY A 334 16.38 22.72 2.68
CA GLY A 334 16.08 24.16 2.69
C GLY A 334 14.87 24.60 3.54
N MET A 335 14.12 23.66 4.15
CA MET A 335 13.02 23.99 5.08
C MET A 335 13.53 24.07 6.52
N SER A 336 13.00 25.02 7.30
CA SER A 336 13.25 25.07 8.75
C SER A 336 12.58 23.90 9.49
N ILE A 337 13.05 23.60 10.70
CA ILE A 337 12.43 22.61 11.60
C ILE A 337 10.94 22.94 11.80
N ASP A 338 10.57 24.19 12.07
CA ASP A 338 9.16 24.61 12.23
C ASP A 338 8.29 24.29 11.01
N THR A 339 8.86 24.40 9.80
CA THR A 339 8.16 24.07 8.56
C THR A 339 7.94 22.57 8.45
N ILE A 340 8.96 21.78 8.79
CA ILE A 340 8.87 20.31 8.84
C ILE A 340 7.82 19.86 9.87
N ILE A 341 7.77 20.48 11.05
CA ILE A 341 6.78 20.17 12.09
C ILE A 341 5.37 20.56 11.65
N GLN A 342 5.17 21.70 10.98
CA GLN A 342 3.87 22.06 10.41
C GLN A 342 3.38 21.04 9.36
N LEU A 343 4.27 20.58 8.49
CA LEU A 343 3.97 19.53 7.51
C LEU A 343 3.70 18.18 8.20
N ALA A 344 4.44 17.84 9.26
CA ALA A 344 4.21 16.63 10.02
C ALA A 344 2.86 16.66 10.75
N ARG A 345 2.46 17.81 11.31
CA ARG A 345 1.19 17.98 12.04
C ARG A 345 -0.06 17.80 11.18
N ILE A 346 -0.01 18.15 9.88
CA ILE A 346 -1.16 17.92 8.99
C ILE A 346 -1.25 16.47 8.53
N VAL A 347 -0.12 15.76 8.54
CA VAL A 347 -0.03 14.33 8.23
C VAL A 347 -0.48 13.52 9.44
N LEU A 348 0.15 13.72 10.60
CA LEU A 348 -0.15 13.11 11.89
C LEU A 348 -1.39 13.68 12.54
#